data_AF-A0A7S0VP74-F1
#
_entry.id   AF-A0A7S0VP74-F1
#
_cell.length_a   1.000
_cell.length_b   1.000
_cell.length_c   1.000
_cell.angle_alpha   90.00
_cell.angle_beta   90.00
_cell.angle_gamma   90.00
#
_symmetry.space_group_name_H-M   'P 1'
#
loop_
_entity.id
_entity.type
_entity.pdbx_description
1 polymer ?
#
loop_
_entity_poly.entity_id
_entity_poly.type
_entity_poly.pdbx_seq_one_letter_code
_entity_poly.pdbx_strand_id
1 'polypeptide(L)'
;GYDDADAASNILKVKRAWEFLRNEFQVREIQLDSAPEKYEGQIDDALDIHAGGWKLEEYGIRVDAIRQARGDAKLLKMASAVRTALFMARYQSDIQNKGGKSRDLEQKWIASTLGAAFLPGGRDDQDMTCAVRFFATRLGWGDPSESEEDVMPVERMDALLERALACRQRLDKWVDQTRSGGSKVVIRDFVCDINWGTSPWASDQLGRLADNAAAAMRAEAGGGGGGGKAMPTRDKALGHMDMTLSSIPAGQPQDLLLYVVRLLGRARADDLAKVKASGSARAKRLGLYRLLKAQKFIEFSETDVDDREKKNYEKLEAMQPKAKIVSREKMDSFYERLQEDTQRRRAALEKAMNERMAKESQIVKSSTMFSKSK
;
A
#
# COMPACT_ATOMS: atom_id res chain seq x y z
N GLY A 1 28.14 -60.76 -10.18
CA GLY A 1 28.06 -60.06 -11.48
C GLY A 1 27.65 -58.61 -11.28
N TYR A 2 26.34 -58.35 -11.15
CA TYR A 2 25.82 -57.03 -10.76
C TYR A 2 25.78 -56.82 -9.22
N ASP A 3 25.57 -57.88 -8.43
CA ASP A 3 25.50 -57.77 -6.96
C ASP A 3 26.84 -57.40 -6.27
N ASP A 4 27.98 -57.76 -6.87
CA ASP A 4 29.30 -57.50 -6.27
C ASP A 4 29.71 -56.01 -6.39
N ALA A 5 29.22 -55.31 -7.42
CA ALA A 5 29.50 -53.89 -7.64
C ALA A 5 28.72 -53.01 -6.65
N ASP A 6 27.49 -53.39 -6.31
CA ASP A 6 26.67 -52.68 -5.33
C ASP A 6 27.17 -52.92 -3.89
N ALA A 7 27.66 -54.13 -3.58
CA ALA A 7 28.28 -54.43 -2.30
C ALA A 7 29.58 -53.61 -2.09
N ALA A 8 30.46 -53.54 -3.09
CA ALA A 8 31.69 -52.74 -3.02
C ALA A 8 31.40 -51.23 -2.91
N SER A 9 30.37 -50.74 -3.60
CA SER A 9 29.90 -49.35 -3.52
C SER A 9 29.36 -49.02 -2.12
N ASN A 10 28.63 -49.94 -1.49
CA ASN A 10 28.08 -49.74 -0.15
C ASN A 10 29.18 -49.70 0.92
N ILE A 11 30.15 -50.63 0.87
CA ILE A 11 31.29 -50.65 1.81
C ILE A 11 32.06 -49.32 1.78
N LEU A 12 32.28 -48.75 0.59
CA LEU A 12 32.97 -47.47 0.45
C LEU A 12 32.15 -46.29 1.01
N LYS A 13 30.83 -46.30 0.84
CA LYS A 13 29.93 -45.27 1.41
C LYS A 13 29.92 -45.32 2.93
N VAL A 14 29.87 -46.52 3.51
CA VAL A 14 29.90 -46.73 4.96
C VAL A 14 31.22 -46.29 5.55
N LYS A 15 32.36 -46.67 4.93
CA LYS A 15 33.68 -46.22 5.36
C LYS A 15 33.81 -44.70 5.37
N ARG A 16 33.36 -44.02 4.32
CA ARG A 16 33.36 -42.55 4.25
C ARG A 16 32.41 -41.90 5.26
N ALA A 17 31.27 -42.53 5.54
CA ALA A 17 30.35 -42.05 6.56
C ALA A 17 30.94 -42.20 7.96
N TRP A 18 31.61 -43.31 8.24
CA TRP A 18 32.32 -43.54 9.49
C TRP A 18 33.48 -42.56 9.69
N GLU A 19 34.34 -42.36 8.68
CA GLU A 19 35.45 -41.38 8.75
C GLU A 19 34.93 -39.96 8.98
N PHE A 20 33.86 -39.57 8.28
CA PHE A 20 33.21 -38.27 8.46
C PHE A 20 32.64 -38.11 9.88
N LEU A 21 31.87 -39.08 10.35
CA LEU A 21 31.29 -39.04 11.69
C LEU A 21 32.36 -39.06 12.76
N ARG A 22 33.40 -39.88 12.63
CA ARG A 22 34.53 -39.93 13.56
C ARG A 22 35.20 -38.56 13.69
N ASN A 23 35.45 -37.88 12.58
CA ASN A 23 36.05 -36.55 12.61
C ASN A 23 35.13 -35.51 13.28
N GLU A 24 33.85 -35.50 12.94
CA GLU A 24 32.86 -34.58 13.55
C GLU A 24 32.60 -34.87 15.03
N PHE A 25 32.61 -36.14 15.42
CA PHE A 25 32.40 -36.61 16.77
C PHE A 25 33.63 -36.34 17.64
N GLN A 26 34.84 -36.47 17.07
CA GLN A 26 36.09 -36.14 17.75
C GLN A 26 36.20 -34.63 18.06
N VAL A 27 35.74 -33.76 17.16
CA VAL A 27 35.63 -32.31 17.42
C VAL A 27 34.70 -32.01 18.61
N ARG A 28 33.78 -32.93 18.92
CA ARG A 28 32.80 -32.84 20.00
C ARG A 28 33.10 -33.79 21.18
N GLU A 29 34.32 -34.32 21.23
CA GLU A 29 34.81 -35.20 22.30
C GLU A 29 34.07 -36.54 22.45
N ILE A 30 33.35 -36.99 21.41
CA ILE A 30 32.70 -38.30 21.37
C ILE A 30 33.63 -39.30 20.68
N GLN A 31 33.87 -40.45 21.31
CA GLN A 31 34.62 -41.55 20.70
C GLN A 31 33.67 -42.50 19.96
N LEU A 32 33.94 -42.72 18.66
CA LEU A 32 33.21 -43.67 17.83
C LEU A 32 34.10 -44.90 17.56
N ASP A 33 33.68 -46.07 18.02
CA ASP A 33 34.36 -47.35 17.78
C ASP A 33 34.02 -47.87 16.36
N SER A 34 34.78 -48.85 15.85
CA SER A 34 34.57 -49.44 14.53
C SER A 34 33.61 -50.64 14.56
N ALA A 35 33.33 -51.19 15.75
CA ALA A 35 32.43 -52.32 15.92
C ALA A 35 30.94 -51.89 15.89
N PRO A 36 30.07 -52.55 15.09
CA PRO A 36 28.65 -52.21 14.96
C PRO A 36 27.88 -52.14 16.28
N GLU A 37 28.07 -53.13 17.13
CA GLU A 37 27.38 -53.21 18.43
C GLU A 37 27.75 -52.06 19.37
N LYS A 38 28.92 -51.46 19.18
CA LYS A 38 29.42 -50.35 20.01
C LYS A 38 29.05 -48.99 19.43
N TYR A 39 29.25 -48.79 18.12
CA TYR A 39 28.97 -47.49 17.52
C TYR A 39 27.46 -47.19 17.48
N GLU A 40 26.59 -48.20 17.46
CA GLU A 40 25.15 -47.98 17.48
C GLU A 40 24.68 -47.30 18.76
N GLY A 41 25.18 -47.75 19.92
CA GLY A 41 24.91 -47.12 21.22
C GLY A 41 25.55 -45.73 21.30
N GLN A 42 26.79 -45.59 20.84
CA GLN A 42 27.49 -44.29 20.82
C GLN A 42 26.81 -43.25 19.93
N ILE A 43 26.15 -43.65 18.84
CA ILE A 43 25.35 -42.76 18.01
C ILE A 43 24.09 -42.30 18.74
N ASP A 44 23.42 -43.21 19.46
CA ASP A 44 22.24 -42.83 20.26
C ASP A 44 22.63 -41.92 21.43
N ASP A 45 23.72 -42.23 22.12
CA ASP A 45 24.29 -41.38 23.18
C ASP A 45 24.68 -40.00 22.62
N ALA A 46 25.28 -39.94 21.43
CA ALA A 46 25.63 -38.69 20.76
C ALA A 46 24.38 -37.87 20.37
N LEU A 47 23.31 -38.55 19.93
CA LEU A 47 22.02 -37.90 19.65
C LEU A 47 21.41 -37.31 20.92
N ASP A 48 21.54 -37.98 22.06
CA ASP A 48 21.00 -37.53 23.34
C ASP A 48 21.83 -36.39 23.95
N ILE A 49 23.17 -36.53 23.98
CA ILE A 49 24.09 -35.55 24.55
C ILE A 49 24.11 -34.25 23.71
N HIS A 50 24.01 -34.35 22.39
CA HIS A 50 24.08 -33.20 21.48
C HIS A 50 22.75 -32.84 20.81
N ALA A 51 21.61 -33.29 21.34
CA ALA A 51 20.27 -32.97 20.85
C ALA A 51 20.09 -31.45 20.62
N GLY A 52 20.60 -30.60 21.51
CA GLY A 52 20.56 -29.15 21.39
C GLY A 52 21.62 -28.53 20.46
N GLY A 53 22.72 -29.25 20.19
CA GLY A 53 23.89 -28.72 19.46
C GLY A 53 23.86 -28.94 17.94
N TRP A 54 23.09 -29.92 17.46
CA TRP A 54 22.90 -30.14 16.02
C TRP A 54 21.55 -29.63 15.50
N LYS A 55 20.62 -29.26 16.39
CA LYS A 55 19.30 -28.71 16.02
C LYS A 55 18.60 -29.54 14.94
N LEU A 56 18.79 -30.87 14.98
CA LEU A 56 18.37 -31.79 13.91
C LEU A 56 16.86 -31.69 13.66
N GLU A 57 16.09 -31.58 14.74
CA GLU A 57 14.64 -31.42 14.69
C GLU A 57 14.22 -30.06 14.11
N GLU A 58 14.93 -28.97 14.42
CA GLU A 58 14.67 -27.64 13.82
C GLU A 58 14.93 -27.64 12.30
N TYR A 59 15.84 -28.48 11.83
CA TYR A 59 16.12 -28.68 10.40
C TYR A 59 15.24 -29.75 9.76
N GLY A 60 14.21 -30.25 10.46
CA GLY A 60 13.23 -31.21 9.95
C GLY A 60 13.75 -32.65 9.80
N ILE A 61 14.89 -32.98 10.41
CA ILE A 61 15.48 -34.31 10.36
C ILE A 61 14.85 -35.18 11.46
N ARG A 62 14.20 -36.28 11.07
CA ARG A 62 13.54 -37.20 12.00
C ARG A 62 14.56 -38.06 12.75
N VAL A 63 14.84 -37.70 14.00
CA VAL A 63 15.78 -38.41 14.89
C VAL A 63 15.37 -39.87 15.09
N ASP A 64 14.07 -40.14 15.18
CA ASP A 64 13.52 -41.50 15.31
C ASP A 64 13.92 -42.42 14.15
N ALA A 65 14.04 -41.89 12.94
CA ALA A 65 14.43 -42.67 11.76
C ALA A 65 15.92 -43.08 11.80
N ILE A 66 16.74 -42.38 12.57
CA ILE A 66 18.15 -42.70 12.83
C ILE A 66 18.21 -43.76 13.94
N ARG A 67 17.48 -43.56 15.05
CA ARG A 67 17.41 -44.51 16.17
C ARG A 67 16.89 -45.89 15.76
N GLN A 68 15.93 -45.95 14.85
CA GLN A 68 15.37 -47.21 14.34
C GLN A 68 16.29 -47.94 13.35
N ALA A 69 17.34 -47.28 12.84
CA ALA A 69 18.28 -47.91 11.91
C ALA A 69 19.32 -48.74 12.67
N ARG A 70 19.81 -49.81 12.04
CA ARG A 70 20.84 -50.70 12.58
C ARG A 70 22.00 -50.88 11.60
N GLY A 71 23.15 -51.21 12.14
CA GLY A 71 24.43 -51.39 11.46
C GLY A 71 24.80 -50.19 10.60
N ASP A 72 25.31 -50.50 9.42
CA ASP A 72 25.78 -49.54 8.41
C ASP A 72 24.72 -48.49 8.03
N ALA A 73 23.43 -48.86 8.04
CA ALA A 73 22.35 -47.93 7.74
C ALA A 73 22.22 -46.82 8.80
N LYS A 74 22.57 -47.11 10.06
CA LYS A 74 22.58 -46.12 11.14
C LYS A 74 23.68 -45.08 10.94
N LEU A 75 24.89 -45.55 10.61
CA LEU A 75 26.02 -44.68 10.26
C LEU A 75 25.70 -43.79 9.07
N LEU A 76 25.13 -44.35 8.00
CA LEU A 76 24.80 -43.58 6.80
C LEU A 76 23.73 -42.52 7.06
N LYS A 77 22.66 -42.87 7.79
CA LYS A 77 21.60 -41.92 8.15
C LYS A 77 22.12 -40.82 9.08
N MET A 78 22.93 -41.17 10.06
CA MET A 78 23.53 -40.19 10.98
C MET A 78 24.49 -39.25 10.23
N ALA A 79 25.36 -39.79 9.37
CA ALA A 79 26.27 -38.98 8.57
C ALA A 79 25.52 -38.03 7.62
N SER A 80 24.42 -38.50 7.03
CA SER A 80 23.55 -37.64 6.21
C SER A 80 22.91 -36.53 7.04
N ALA A 81 22.37 -36.86 8.22
CA ALA A 81 21.73 -35.90 9.12
C ALA A 81 22.71 -34.79 9.55
N VAL A 82 23.91 -35.17 10.00
CA VAL A 82 24.95 -34.22 10.43
C VAL A 82 25.39 -33.33 9.27
N ARG A 83 25.58 -33.87 8.05
CA ARG A 83 25.91 -33.05 6.87
C ARG A 83 24.83 -32.03 6.55
N THR A 84 23.56 -32.43 6.60
CA THR A 84 22.44 -31.53 6.36
C THR A 84 22.38 -30.44 7.41
N ALA A 85 22.58 -30.76 8.69
CA ALA A 85 22.60 -29.78 9.77
C ALA A 85 23.74 -28.76 9.63
N LEU A 86 24.96 -29.22 9.30
CA LEU A 86 26.10 -28.33 9.05
C LEU A 86 25.88 -27.43 7.83
N PHE A 87 25.28 -27.95 6.76
CA PHE A 87 24.91 -27.16 5.60
C PHE A 87 23.89 -26.08 5.96
N MET A 88 22.82 -26.43 6.70
CA MET A 88 21.79 -25.48 7.10
C MET A 88 22.33 -24.40 8.04
N ALA A 89 23.20 -24.76 8.99
CA ALA A 89 23.86 -23.79 9.86
C ALA A 89 24.73 -22.80 9.08
N ARG A 90 25.51 -23.29 8.10
CA ARG A 90 26.31 -22.44 7.21
C ARG A 90 25.43 -21.55 6.34
N TYR A 91 24.34 -22.10 5.80
CA TYR A 91 23.40 -21.37 4.97
C TYR A 91 22.69 -20.24 5.74
N GLN A 92 22.28 -20.49 6.98
CA GLN A 92 21.72 -19.45 7.86
C GLN A 92 22.74 -18.35 8.15
N SER A 93 23.99 -18.71 8.47
CA SER A 93 25.07 -17.73 8.66
C SER A 93 25.34 -16.90 7.40
N ASP A 94 25.32 -17.54 6.23
CA ASP A 94 25.50 -16.84 4.95
C ASP A 94 24.35 -15.89 4.62
N ILE A 95 23.10 -16.24 4.93
CA ILE A 95 21.94 -15.35 4.76
C ILE A 95 22.07 -14.13 5.69
N GLN A 96 22.40 -14.36 6.96
CA GLN A 96 22.58 -13.28 7.93
C GLN A 96 23.70 -12.32 7.50
N ASN A 97 24.82 -12.85 7.01
CA ASN A 97 25.97 -12.06 6.58
C ASN A 97 25.77 -11.36 5.22
N LYS A 98 25.03 -11.96 4.28
CA LYS A 98 24.68 -11.32 2.99
C LYS A 98 23.75 -10.12 3.19
N GLY A 99 22.82 -10.19 4.14
CA GLY A 99 21.95 -9.06 4.47
C GLY A 99 22.72 -7.83 4.96
N GLY A 100 23.71 -8.03 5.83
CA GLY A 100 24.55 -6.95 6.37
C GLY A 100 25.40 -6.26 5.29
N LYS A 101 26.20 -7.02 4.53
CA LYS A 101 27.07 -6.46 3.48
C LYS A 101 26.29 -5.75 2.37
N SER A 102 25.14 -6.29 1.97
CA SER A 102 24.28 -5.65 0.97
C SER A 102 23.75 -4.32 1.48
N ARG A 103 23.32 -4.26 2.74
CA ARG A 103 22.80 -3.04 3.37
C ARG A 103 23.88 -1.98 3.57
N ASP A 104 25.10 -2.39 3.93
CA ASP A 104 26.24 -1.49 4.05
C ASP A 104 26.65 -0.90 2.70
N LEU A 105 26.63 -1.71 1.63
CA LEU A 105 26.91 -1.24 0.27
C LEU A 105 25.81 -0.31 -0.24
N GLU A 106 24.54 -0.61 0.05
CA GLU A 106 23.40 0.25 -0.24
C GLU A 106 23.52 1.59 0.49
N GLN A 107 23.82 1.58 1.79
CA GLN A 107 24.03 2.80 2.57
C GLN A 107 25.19 3.63 2.03
N LYS A 108 26.34 3.00 1.71
CA LYS A 108 27.47 3.70 1.09
C LYS A 108 27.11 4.30 -0.25
N TRP A 109 26.36 3.58 -1.08
CA TRP A 109 25.91 4.07 -2.38
C TRP A 109 24.96 5.26 -2.22
N ILE A 110 23.93 5.16 -1.37
CA ILE A 110 22.99 6.25 -1.06
C ILE A 110 23.75 7.47 -0.52
N ALA A 111 24.66 7.27 0.43
CA ALA A 111 25.48 8.33 1.00
C ALA A 111 26.31 9.05 -0.07
N SER A 112 26.89 8.30 -1.02
CA SER A 112 27.71 8.86 -2.10
C SER A 112 26.92 9.54 -3.21
N THR A 113 25.69 9.09 -3.50
CA THR A 113 24.92 9.52 -4.68
C THR A 113 23.83 10.55 -4.33
N LEU A 114 23.11 10.33 -3.23
CA LEU A 114 22.00 11.18 -2.80
C LEU A 114 22.41 12.08 -1.62
N GLY A 115 23.39 11.65 -0.82
CA GLY A 115 23.91 12.38 0.33
C GLY A 115 23.42 11.83 1.67
N ALA A 116 24.13 12.18 2.75
CA ALA A 116 23.88 11.64 4.11
C ALA A 116 22.46 11.93 4.64
N ALA A 117 21.81 12.99 4.16
CA ALA A 117 20.45 13.35 4.53
C ALA A 117 19.36 12.38 4.01
N PHE A 118 19.72 11.43 3.15
CA PHE A 118 18.83 10.37 2.64
C PHE A 118 19.07 9.02 3.30
N LEU A 119 20.05 8.93 4.22
CA LEU A 119 20.24 7.75 5.03
C LEU A 119 19.17 7.65 6.12
N PRO A 120 18.86 6.43 6.61
CA PRO A 120 18.11 6.26 7.85
C PRO A 120 18.81 7.06 8.97
N GLY A 121 18.08 7.95 9.63
CA GLY A 121 18.67 8.81 10.68
C GLY A 121 19.11 10.21 10.20
N GLY A 122 19.32 10.40 8.89
CA GLY A 122 20.01 11.58 8.36
C GLY A 122 19.30 12.93 8.56
N ARG A 123 18.01 12.90 8.93
CA ARG A 123 17.20 14.10 9.25
C ARG A 123 16.45 13.95 10.57
N ASP A 124 16.88 13.05 11.46
CA ASP A 124 16.16 12.78 12.71
C ASP A 124 16.03 14.05 13.56
N ASP A 125 17.09 14.84 13.72
CA ASP A 125 17.05 16.03 14.57
C ASP A 125 16.18 17.15 13.98
N GLN A 126 16.20 17.30 12.65
CA GLN A 126 15.33 18.25 11.94
C GLN A 126 13.87 17.83 12.03
N ASP A 127 13.59 16.55 11.74
CA ASP A 127 12.24 16.00 11.84
C ASP A 127 11.73 16.08 13.29
N MET A 128 12.59 15.88 14.29
CA MET A 128 12.22 16.03 15.69
C MET A 128 11.88 17.47 16.06
N THR A 129 12.71 18.43 15.63
CA THR A 129 12.45 19.86 15.84
C THR A 129 11.11 20.27 15.21
N CYS A 130 10.83 19.78 14.00
CA CYS A 130 9.55 20.00 13.35
C CYS A 130 8.39 19.28 14.06
N ALA A 131 8.64 18.08 14.60
CA ALA A 131 7.64 17.33 15.38
C ALA A 131 7.25 18.10 16.63
N VAL A 132 8.20 18.50 17.48
CA VAL A 132 7.96 19.28 18.70
C VAL A 132 7.15 20.52 18.36
N ARG A 133 7.58 21.30 17.36
CA ARG A 133 6.85 22.48 16.92
C ARG A 133 5.43 22.15 16.48
N PHE A 134 5.23 21.08 15.71
CA PHE A 134 3.90 20.67 15.24
C PHE A 134 2.98 20.29 16.41
N PHE A 135 3.41 19.39 17.30
CA PHE A 135 2.57 18.92 18.40
C PHE A 135 2.29 20.02 19.44
N ALA A 136 3.29 20.86 19.77
CA ALA A 136 3.11 22.02 20.62
C ALA A 136 2.11 23.02 20.02
N THR A 137 2.41 23.52 18.81
CA THR A 137 1.63 24.64 18.24
C THR A 137 0.27 24.23 17.71
N ARG A 138 0.12 23.01 17.16
CA ARG A 138 -1.12 22.61 16.48
C ARG A 138 -2.08 21.83 17.34
N LEU A 139 -1.55 21.00 18.23
CA LEU A 139 -2.36 20.16 19.11
C LEU A 139 -2.39 20.68 20.55
N GLY A 140 -1.61 21.72 20.87
CA GLY A 140 -1.58 22.35 22.19
C GLY A 140 -0.96 21.47 23.27
N TRP A 141 -0.02 20.60 22.91
CA TRP A 141 0.54 19.64 23.86
C TRP A 141 1.62 20.25 24.78
N GLY A 142 2.01 21.50 24.57
CA GLY A 142 3.02 22.18 25.38
C GLY A 142 3.55 23.42 24.67
N ASP A 143 4.62 23.99 25.19
CA ASP A 143 5.33 25.10 24.56
C ASP A 143 6.42 24.55 23.61
N PRO A 144 6.58 25.09 22.38
CA PRO A 144 7.65 24.65 21.47
C PRO A 144 9.08 24.86 22.02
N SER A 145 9.26 25.63 23.09
CA SER A 145 10.54 25.83 23.80
C SER A 145 10.84 24.81 24.89
N GLU A 146 9.86 23.99 25.28
CA GLU A 146 10.03 22.90 26.24
C GLU A 146 10.80 21.72 25.64
N SER A 147 11.22 20.79 26.51
CA SER A 147 11.94 19.59 26.05
C SER A 147 11.04 18.70 25.19
N GLU A 148 11.66 17.88 24.32
CA GLU A 148 10.93 16.91 23.50
C GLU A 148 10.06 15.94 24.34
N GLU A 149 10.46 15.69 25.58
CA GLU A 149 9.78 14.77 26.50
C GLU A 149 8.54 15.39 27.11
N ASP A 150 8.58 16.68 27.39
CA ASP A 150 7.47 17.44 27.98
C ASP A 150 6.39 17.72 26.94
N VAL A 151 6.78 18.07 25.71
CA VAL A 151 5.83 18.38 24.62
C VAL A 151 5.19 17.09 24.09
N MET A 152 5.96 16.02 23.94
CA MET A 152 5.52 14.75 23.37
C MET A 152 5.71 13.58 24.35
N PRO A 153 4.98 13.58 25.48
CA PRO A 153 5.04 12.49 26.44
C PRO A 153 4.50 11.20 25.82
N VAL A 154 5.07 10.06 26.22
CA VAL A 154 4.80 8.76 25.58
C VAL A 154 3.32 8.37 25.71
N GLU A 155 2.68 8.73 26.82
CA GLU A 155 1.29 8.44 27.13
C GLU A 155 0.34 9.12 26.13
N ARG A 156 0.60 10.38 25.78
CA ARG A 156 -0.20 11.11 24.77
C ARG A 156 0.00 10.54 23.38
N MET A 157 1.22 10.11 23.08
CA MET A 157 1.57 9.46 21.81
C MET A 157 0.85 8.12 21.67
N ASP A 158 0.82 7.32 22.74
CA ASP A 158 0.13 6.04 22.78
C ASP A 158 -1.39 6.21 22.70
N ALA A 159 -1.97 7.17 23.42
CA ALA A 159 -3.39 7.50 23.29
C ALA A 159 -3.75 7.92 21.85
N LEU A 160 -2.91 8.74 21.20
CA LEU A 160 -3.13 9.15 19.80
C LEU A 160 -3.03 7.97 18.83
N LEU A 161 -2.06 7.08 19.04
CA LEU A 161 -1.92 5.84 18.26
C LEU A 161 -3.12 4.90 18.46
N GLU A 162 -3.67 4.83 19.67
CA GLU A 162 -4.86 4.02 19.96
C GLU A 162 -6.11 4.56 19.28
N ARG A 163 -6.32 5.89 19.30
CA ARG A 163 -7.37 6.54 18.51
C ARG A 163 -7.18 6.26 17.01
N ALA A 164 -5.95 6.37 16.50
CA ALA A 164 -5.64 6.09 15.10
C ALA A 164 -5.89 4.62 14.71
N LEU A 165 -5.52 3.67 15.56
CA LEU A 165 -5.78 2.24 15.36
C LEU A 165 -7.29 1.94 15.37
N ALA A 166 -8.05 2.55 16.28
CA ALA A 166 -9.51 2.42 16.29
C ALA A 166 -10.13 2.98 14.99
N CYS A 167 -9.66 4.14 14.54
CA CYS A 167 -10.05 4.72 13.26
C CYS A 167 -9.70 3.80 12.08
N ARG A 168 -8.51 3.17 12.10
CA ARG A 168 -8.06 2.22 11.08
C ARG A 168 -8.95 1.00 11.01
N GLN A 169 -9.25 0.38 12.16
CA GLN A 169 -10.14 -0.78 12.23
C GLN A 169 -11.53 -0.44 11.68
N ARG A 170 -12.02 0.77 11.95
CA ARG A 170 -13.31 1.22 11.42
C ARG A 170 -13.25 1.43 9.91
N LEU A 171 -12.15 2.00 9.41
CA LEU A 171 -11.89 2.16 7.99
C LEU A 171 -11.85 0.80 7.28
N ASP A 172 -11.08 -0.16 7.78
CA ASP A 172 -10.96 -1.50 7.18
C ASP A 172 -12.33 -2.19 7.10
N LYS A 173 -13.13 -2.13 8.17
CA LYS A 173 -14.53 -2.63 8.16
C LYS A 173 -15.40 -1.95 7.11
N TRP A 174 -15.27 -0.64 6.95
CA TRP A 174 -16.02 0.13 5.95
C TRP A 174 -15.58 -0.22 4.53
N VAL A 175 -14.28 -0.42 4.31
CA VAL A 175 -13.72 -0.87 3.02
C VAL A 175 -14.27 -2.24 2.66
N ASP A 176 -14.29 -3.18 3.60
CA ASP A 176 -14.82 -4.53 3.39
C ASP A 176 -16.31 -4.52 3.05
N GLN A 177 -17.10 -3.72 3.77
CA GLN A 177 -18.53 -3.51 3.49
C GLN A 177 -18.75 -2.92 2.09
N THR A 178 -18.00 -1.88 1.72
CA THR A 178 -18.15 -1.20 0.43
C THR A 178 -17.71 -2.09 -0.74
N ARG A 179 -16.65 -2.90 -0.54
CA ARG A 179 -16.17 -3.86 -1.53
C ARG A 179 -17.18 -4.99 -1.76
N SER A 180 -17.84 -5.46 -0.70
CA SER A 180 -18.90 -6.47 -0.81
C SER A 180 -20.13 -5.96 -1.59
N GLY A 181 -20.37 -4.64 -1.57
CA GLY A 181 -21.44 -3.98 -2.33
C GLY A 181 -21.11 -3.66 -3.79
N GLY A 182 -19.95 -4.08 -4.32
CA GLY A 182 -19.57 -3.90 -5.73
C GLY A 182 -19.23 -2.46 -6.15
N SER A 183 -19.15 -1.53 -5.20
CA SER A 183 -18.82 -0.12 -5.47
C SER A 183 -17.31 0.12 -5.46
N LYS A 184 -16.84 1.06 -6.29
CA LYS A 184 -15.45 1.53 -6.25
C LYS A 184 -15.21 2.20 -4.89
N VAL A 185 -14.31 1.65 -4.09
CA VAL A 185 -13.99 2.20 -2.77
C VAL A 185 -13.18 3.49 -2.93
N VAL A 186 -13.76 4.61 -2.54
CA VAL A 186 -13.07 5.91 -2.48
C VAL A 186 -12.82 6.23 -1.01
N ILE A 187 -11.58 6.01 -0.54
CA ILE A 187 -11.19 6.17 0.89
C ILE A 187 -11.42 7.60 1.39
N ARG A 188 -11.54 8.59 0.50
CA ARG A 188 -11.86 10.00 0.83
C ARG A 188 -13.24 10.18 1.42
N ASP A 189 -14.19 9.32 1.06
CA ASP A 189 -15.58 9.41 1.51
C ASP A 189 -15.80 8.78 2.89
N PHE A 190 -14.74 8.17 3.45
CA PHE A 190 -14.80 7.59 4.78
C PHE A 190 -14.98 8.68 5.84
N VAL A 191 -16.10 8.59 6.57
CA VAL A 191 -16.38 9.37 7.77
C VAL A 191 -16.22 8.46 8.98
N CYS A 192 -15.31 8.83 9.89
CA CYS A 192 -15.13 8.12 11.13
C CYS A 192 -16.29 8.45 12.09
N ASP A 193 -17.09 7.45 12.44
CA ASP A 193 -18.28 7.55 13.29
C ASP A 193 -18.02 7.17 14.76
N ILE A 194 -16.75 7.15 15.18
CA ILE A 194 -16.38 6.86 16.56
C ILE A 194 -16.80 8.03 17.47
N ASN A 195 -17.52 7.72 18.55
CA ASN A 195 -17.85 8.70 19.57
C ASN A 195 -16.65 8.98 20.49
N TRP A 196 -15.88 10.00 20.15
CA TRP A 196 -14.68 10.43 20.91
C TRP A 196 -15.01 11.06 22.27
N GLY A 197 -16.28 11.39 22.54
CA GLY A 197 -16.73 11.96 23.81
C GLY A 197 -17.02 10.91 24.89
N THR A 198 -16.89 9.63 24.58
CA THR A 198 -17.15 8.52 25.52
C THR A 198 -15.87 7.79 25.94
N SER A 199 -15.93 7.05 27.06
CA SER A 199 -14.84 6.18 27.50
C SER A 199 -14.48 5.14 26.42
N PRO A 200 -13.19 4.83 26.18
CA PRO A 200 -11.99 5.30 26.91
C PRO A 200 -11.40 6.63 26.42
N TRP A 201 -11.95 7.19 25.34
CA TRP A 201 -11.37 8.35 24.64
C TRP A 201 -11.50 9.65 25.43
N ALA A 202 -12.61 9.85 26.14
CA ALA A 202 -12.84 11.08 26.91
C ALA A 202 -11.81 11.31 28.04
N SER A 203 -11.18 10.24 28.53
CA SER A 203 -10.23 10.27 29.65
C SER A 203 -8.78 10.54 29.26
N ASP A 204 -8.42 10.47 27.97
CA ASP A 204 -7.02 10.60 27.54
C ASP A 204 -6.49 12.05 27.46
N GLN A 205 -7.33 13.02 27.79
CA GLN A 205 -7.05 14.47 27.80
C GLN A 205 -6.71 15.10 26.44
N LEU A 206 -6.57 14.32 25.37
CA LEU A 206 -6.18 14.82 24.05
C LEU A 206 -7.22 15.80 23.49
N GLY A 207 -8.50 15.50 23.68
CA GLY A 207 -9.60 16.39 23.25
C GLY A 207 -9.54 17.75 23.94
N ARG A 208 -9.30 17.78 25.25
CA ARG A 208 -9.18 19.03 26.02
C ARG A 208 -8.00 19.88 25.56
N LEU A 209 -6.85 19.25 25.29
CA LEU A 209 -5.66 19.96 24.80
C LEU A 209 -5.92 20.58 23.41
N ALA A 210 -6.58 19.82 22.52
CA ALA A 210 -6.94 20.31 21.20
C ALA A 210 -7.97 21.46 21.25
N ASP A 211 -8.97 21.37 22.12
CA ASP A 211 -9.95 22.44 22.34
C ASP A 211 -9.29 23.72 22.88
N ASN A 212 -8.36 23.58 23.83
CA ASN A 212 -7.59 24.70 24.37
C ASN A 212 -6.71 25.35 23.28
N ALA A 213 -6.05 24.55 22.46
CA ALA A 213 -5.24 25.03 21.33
C ALA A 213 -6.10 25.79 20.31
N ALA A 214 -7.27 25.24 19.97
CA ALA A 214 -8.21 25.87 19.05
C ALA A 214 -8.77 27.18 19.62
N ALA A 215 -9.04 27.23 20.93
CA ALA A 215 -9.46 28.46 21.61
C ALA A 215 -8.35 29.52 21.60
N ALA A 216 -7.10 29.14 21.87
CA ALA A 216 -5.95 30.04 21.80
C ALA A 216 -5.75 30.61 20.39
N MET A 217 -5.79 29.78 19.34
CA MET A 217 -5.68 30.24 17.95
C MET A 217 -6.82 31.19 17.55
N ARG A 218 -8.05 30.96 18.04
CA ARG A 218 -9.19 31.87 17.81
C ARG A 218 -9.01 33.20 18.53
N ALA A 219 -8.47 33.19 19.76
CA ALA A 219 -8.18 34.41 20.51
C ALA A 219 -7.11 35.26 19.80
N GLU A 220 -6.05 34.63 19.27
CA GLU A 220 -5.02 35.32 18.49
C GLU A 220 -5.56 35.87 17.16
N ALA A 221 -6.41 35.12 16.46
CA ALA A 221 -7.05 35.58 15.23
C ALA A 221 -8.09 36.68 15.46
N GLY A 222 -8.76 36.69 16.61
CA GLY A 222 -9.77 37.69 17.00
C GLY A 222 -9.17 38.98 17.58
N GLY A 223 -7.92 38.97 18.05
CA GLY A 223 -7.23 40.14 18.60
C GLY A 223 -6.43 40.97 17.58
N GLY A 224 -6.26 40.47 16.35
CA GLY A 224 -5.35 41.03 15.34
C GLY A 224 -6.04 41.71 14.16
N GLY A 225 -6.66 42.88 14.38
CA GLY A 225 -6.99 43.80 13.29
C GLY A 225 -5.73 44.44 12.71
N GLY A 226 -5.01 43.74 11.83
CA GLY A 226 -3.78 44.26 11.22
C GLY A 226 -3.40 43.50 9.95
N GLY A 227 -3.64 44.13 8.80
CA GLY A 227 -3.34 43.59 7.46
C GLY A 227 -1.85 43.41 7.18
N GLY A 228 -1.26 42.33 7.69
CA GLY A 228 0.05 41.85 7.26
C GLY A 228 -0.09 40.90 6.08
N LYS A 229 0.18 41.38 4.85
CA LYS A 229 0.42 40.49 3.70
C LYS A 229 1.63 39.61 4.02
N ALA A 230 1.39 38.35 4.38
CA ALA A 230 2.44 37.35 4.43
C ALA A 230 3.02 37.17 3.02
N MET A 231 4.23 37.67 2.79
CA MET A 231 4.96 37.44 1.56
C MET A 231 5.26 35.93 1.41
N PRO A 232 5.12 35.34 0.22
CA PRO A 232 5.55 33.98 -0.03
C PRO A 232 7.07 33.95 -0.06
N THR A 233 7.71 33.45 0.99
CA THR A 233 9.13 33.10 0.97
C THR A 233 9.33 32.00 -0.07
N ARG A 234 10.15 32.33 -1.07
CA ARG A 234 10.46 31.52 -2.24
C ARG A 234 11.59 30.54 -1.89
N ASP A 235 11.28 29.52 -1.11
CA ASP A 235 12.13 28.31 -0.97
C ASP A 235 11.39 27.09 -1.55
N LYS A 236 11.21 27.14 -2.88
CA LYS A 236 10.90 25.97 -3.69
C LYS A 236 12.21 25.43 -4.26
N ALA A 237 12.97 24.70 -3.45
CA ALA A 237 14.01 23.83 -3.94
C ALA A 237 14.08 22.58 -3.03
N LEU A 238 13.76 21.42 -3.64
CA LEU A 238 13.93 20.06 -3.11
C LEU A 238 13.05 19.66 -1.91
N GLY A 239 11.86 19.12 -2.22
CA GLY A 239 11.22 18.07 -1.40
C GLY A 239 10.82 18.42 0.04
N HIS A 240 10.79 19.69 0.42
CA HIS A 240 10.40 20.13 1.76
C HIS A 240 8.88 20.32 1.82
N MET A 241 8.13 19.22 2.01
CA MET A 241 6.80 19.34 2.60
C MET A 241 6.96 19.72 4.06
N ASP A 242 7.17 21.01 4.29
CA ASP A 242 7.05 21.58 5.61
C ASP A 242 5.59 21.45 6.04
N MET A 243 5.34 20.93 7.23
CA MET A 243 4.01 20.89 7.86
C MET A 243 3.62 22.31 8.33
N THR A 244 3.86 23.32 7.50
CA THR A 244 3.62 24.73 7.80
C THR A 244 2.14 25.04 7.89
N LEU A 245 1.85 26.08 8.68
CA LEU A 245 0.56 26.76 8.91
C LEU A 245 -0.34 26.90 7.69
N SER A 246 0.22 26.98 6.49
CA SER A 246 -0.48 27.33 5.25
C SER A 246 -1.05 26.15 4.46
N SER A 247 -0.83 24.90 4.87
CA SER A 247 -1.14 23.70 4.06
C SER A 247 -2.37 22.90 4.52
N ILE A 248 -3.12 23.43 5.50
CA ILE A 248 -4.44 22.88 5.88
C ILE A 248 -5.48 23.77 5.16
N PRO A 249 -6.43 23.21 4.40
CA PRO A 249 -7.40 24.01 3.66
C PRO A 249 -8.16 24.95 4.59
N ALA A 250 -7.95 26.26 4.40
CA ALA A 250 -8.66 27.31 5.09
C ALA A 250 -10.14 27.25 4.69
N GLY A 251 -11.01 26.73 5.56
CA GLY A 251 -12.44 26.63 5.23
C GLY A 251 -13.34 25.93 6.23
N GLN A 252 -12.81 25.17 7.19
CA GLN A 252 -13.63 24.62 8.28
C GLN A 252 -12.88 24.70 9.62
N PRO A 253 -13.57 24.99 10.74
CA PRO A 253 -13.01 24.77 12.07
C PRO A 253 -12.97 23.26 12.30
N GLN A 254 -12.06 22.56 11.59
CA GLN A 254 -11.85 21.14 11.79
C GLN A 254 -11.16 20.97 13.14
N ASP A 255 -11.73 20.10 13.95
CA ASP A 255 -11.05 19.47 15.06
C ASP A 255 -9.73 18.88 14.53
N LEU A 256 -8.62 19.58 14.80
CA LEU A 256 -7.29 19.22 14.30
C LEU A 256 -6.85 17.86 14.83
N LEU A 257 -7.25 17.51 16.05
CA LEU A 257 -6.99 16.20 16.62
C LEU A 257 -7.72 15.12 15.81
N LEU A 258 -9.00 15.32 15.49
CA LEU A 258 -9.74 14.38 14.66
C LEU A 258 -9.15 14.25 13.26
N TYR A 259 -8.69 15.35 12.66
CA TYR A 259 -7.98 15.33 11.38
C TYR A 259 -6.69 14.48 11.46
N VAL A 260 -5.87 14.69 12.49
CA VAL A 260 -4.64 13.92 12.74
C VAL A 260 -4.94 12.44 12.96
N VAL A 261 -5.96 12.11 13.76
CA VAL A 261 -6.43 10.74 13.99
C VAL A 261 -6.88 10.08 12.68
N ARG A 262 -7.68 10.77 11.87
CA ARG A 262 -8.14 10.26 10.56
C ARG A 262 -6.97 10.03 9.62
N LEU A 263 -6.02 10.98 9.59
CA LEU A 263 -4.85 10.92 8.74
C LEU A 263 -3.97 9.72 9.11
N LEU A 264 -3.71 9.49 10.40
CA LEU A 264 -3.01 8.30 10.89
C LEU A 264 -3.81 7.02 10.66
N GLY A 265 -5.13 7.06 10.81
CA GLY A 265 -6.00 5.91 10.53
C GLY A 265 -5.96 5.43 9.08
N ARG A 266 -5.48 6.26 8.14
CA ARG A 266 -5.23 5.85 6.75
C ARG A 266 -3.90 5.13 6.54
N ALA A 267 -2.96 5.26 7.47
CA ALA A 267 -1.69 4.55 7.42
C ALA A 267 -1.89 3.03 7.50
N ARG A 268 -0.90 2.27 7.00
CA ARG A 268 -0.93 0.80 7.08
C ARG A 268 -0.91 0.36 8.55
N ALA A 269 -1.68 -0.67 8.86
CA ALA A 269 -1.75 -1.23 10.21
C ALA A 269 -0.37 -1.67 10.73
N ASP A 270 0.46 -2.27 9.87
CA ASP A 270 1.82 -2.68 10.20
C ASP A 270 2.72 -1.50 10.61
N ASP A 271 2.55 -0.35 9.95
CA ASP A 271 3.37 0.84 10.25
C ASP A 271 2.95 1.46 11.58
N LEU A 272 1.65 1.51 11.87
CA LEU A 272 1.13 1.91 13.19
C LEU A 272 1.61 0.96 14.29
N ALA A 273 1.59 -0.35 14.04
CA ALA A 273 2.06 -1.36 14.99
C ALA A 273 3.57 -1.24 15.27
N LYS A 274 4.39 -1.00 14.25
CA LYS A 274 5.83 -0.76 14.41
C LYS A 274 6.12 0.49 15.23
N VAL A 275 5.39 1.59 15.00
CA VAL A 275 5.55 2.81 15.78
C VAL A 275 5.13 2.58 17.24
N LYS A 276 4.01 1.87 17.47
CA LYS A 276 3.55 1.53 18.84
C LYS A 276 4.56 0.64 19.58
N ALA A 277 5.13 -0.35 18.90
CA ALA A 277 6.12 -1.28 19.44
C ALA A 277 7.56 -0.73 19.47
N SER A 278 7.78 0.55 19.15
CA SER A 278 9.12 1.14 19.15
C SER A 278 9.71 1.15 20.56
N GLY A 279 10.90 0.56 20.70
CA GLY A 279 11.57 0.38 22.00
C GLY A 279 12.17 1.65 22.62
N SER A 280 12.19 2.78 21.90
CA SER A 280 12.62 4.07 22.44
C SER A 280 11.55 5.15 22.24
N ALA A 281 11.39 6.02 23.24
CA ALA A 281 10.46 7.15 23.18
C ALA A 281 10.78 8.09 22.01
N ARG A 282 12.06 8.38 21.78
CA ARG A 282 12.53 9.19 20.64
C ARG A 282 12.13 8.56 19.29
N ALA A 283 12.32 7.25 19.13
CA ALA A 283 11.92 6.55 17.90
C ALA A 283 10.41 6.59 17.69
N LYS A 284 9.61 6.47 18.76
CA LYS A 284 8.14 6.61 18.69
C LYS A 284 7.72 8.01 18.24
N ARG A 285 8.33 9.07 18.79
CA ARG A 285 8.08 10.48 18.39
C ARG A 285 8.38 10.72 16.92
N LEU A 286 9.56 10.30 16.46
CA LEU A 286 9.95 10.41 15.05
C LEU A 286 9.06 9.58 14.14
N GLY A 287 8.78 8.34 14.52
CA GLY A 287 7.94 7.42 13.77
C GLY A 287 6.54 7.99 13.54
N LEU A 288 5.91 8.52 14.60
CA LEU A 288 4.60 9.14 14.49
C LEU A 288 4.61 10.38 13.58
N TYR A 289 5.58 11.29 13.78
CA TYR A 289 5.66 12.50 12.97
C TYR A 289 5.92 12.21 11.48
N ARG A 290 6.81 11.25 11.19
CA ARG A 290 7.09 10.80 9.82
C ARG A 290 5.88 10.15 9.18
N LEU A 291 5.12 9.37 9.95
CA LEU A 291 3.90 8.75 9.46
C LEU A 291 2.85 9.82 9.11
N LEU A 292 2.67 10.82 9.98
CA LEU A 292 1.81 11.97 9.69
C LEU A 292 2.23 12.72 8.42
N LYS A 293 3.52 13.03 8.30
CA LYS A 293 4.07 13.73 7.14
C LYS A 293 3.87 12.93 5.85
N ALA A 294 4.08 11.62 5.88
CA ALA A 294 3.86 10.73 4.75
C ALA A 294 2.38 10.66 4.35
N GLN A 295 1.48 10.51 5.31
CA GLN A 295 0.03 10.47 5.03
C GLN A 295 -0.48 11.80 4.48
N LYS A 296 0.02 12.93 4.99
CA LYS A 296 -0.31 14.25 4.44
C LYS A 296 0.19 14.43 3.02
N PHE A 297 1.39 13.93 2.71
CA PHE A 297 1.92 13.94 1.35
C PHE A 297 1.03 13.13 0.40
N ILE A 298 0.52 11.97 0.85
CA ILE A 298 -0.42 11.16 0.08
C ILE A 298 -1.72 11.93 -0.14
N GLU A 299 -2.35 12.49 0.90
CA GLU A 299 -3.60 13.28 0.78
C GLU A 299 -3.43 14.49 -0.17
N PHE A 300 -2.30 15.18 -0.09
CA PHE A 300 -1.97 16.27 -1.01
C PHE A 300 -1.83 15.78 -2.45
N SER A 301 -1.15 14.65 -2.67
CA SER A 301 -0.94 14.08 -3.99
C SER A 301 -2.25 13.56 -4.60
N GLU A 302 -3.11 12.93 -3.79
CA GLU A 302 -4.47 12.53 -4.19
C GLU A 302 -5.28 13.75 -4.64
N THR A 303 -5.23 14.84 -3.85
CA THR A 303 -5.95 16.08 -4.18
C THR A 303 -5.41 16.75 -5.46
N ASP A 304 -4.09 16.78 -5.66
CA ASP A 304 -3.47 17.32 -6.88
C ASP A 304 -3.85 16.49 -8.13
N VAL A 305 -3.94 15.15 -8.00
CA VAL A 305 -4.42 14.29 -9.08
C VAL A 305 -5.89 14.57 -9.38
N ASP A 306 -6.76 14.62 -8.37
CA ASP A 306 -8.19 14.95 -8.52
C ASP A 306 -8.38 16.31 -9.22
N ASP A 307 -7.62 17.33 -8.82
CA ASP A 307 -7.70 18.67 -9.42
C ASP A 307 -7.24 18.67 -10.88
N ARG A 308 -6.23 17.87 -11.22
CA ARG A 308 -5.78 17.69 -12.62
C ARG A 308 -6.80 16.92 -13.43
N GLU A 309 -7.38 15.85 -12.88
CA GLU A 309 -8.45 15.09 -13.52
C GLU A 309 -9.66 15.97 -13.78
N LYS A 310 -10.10 16.76 -12.79
CA LYS A 310 -11.19 17.72 -12.93
C LYS A 310 -10.92 18.72 -14.06
N LYS A 311 -9.73 19.32 -14.10
CA LYS A 311 -9.32 20.22 -15.19
C LYS A 311 -9.29 19.52 -16.55
N ASN A 312 -8.92 18.24 -16.59
CA ASN A 312 -8.93 17.45 -17.83
C ASN A 312 -10.37 17.13 -18.28
N TYR A 313 -11.27 16.82 -17.35
CA TYR A 313 -12.70 16.66 -17.64
C TYR A 313 -13.32 17.96 -18.16
N GLU A 314 -13.05 19.10 -17.51
CA GLU A 314 -13.50 20.42 -17.96
C GLU A 314 -13.01 20.74 -19.39
N LYS A 315 -11.74 20.38 -19.70
CA LYS A 315 -11.19 20.52 -21.06
C LYS A 315 -11.84 19.57 -22.05
N LEU A 316 -12.09 18.31 -21.68
CA LEU A 316 -12.77 17.32 -22.53
C LEU A 316 -14.21 17.77 -22.82
N GLU A 317 -14.93 18.23 -21.82
CA GLU A 317 -16.28 18.79 -21.98
C GLU A 317 -16.27 20.02 -22.89
N ALA A 318 -15.26 20.89 -22.76
CA ALA A 318 -15.08 22.03 -23.66
C ALA A 318 -14.72 21.63 -25.10
N MET A 319 -14.03 20.50 -25.29
CA MET A 319 -13.67 19.95 -26.61
C MET A 319 -14.81 19.15 -27.26
N GLN A 320 -15.79 18.68 -26.49
CA GLN A 320 -16.97 18.07 -27.08
C GLN A 320 -17.69 19.14 -27.91
N PRO A 321 -17.95 18.86 -29.21
CA PRO A 321 -18.69 19.79 -30.03
C PRO A 321 -20.07 19.95 -29.37
N LYS A 322 -20.33 21.13 -28.80
CA LYS A 322 -21.66 21.47 -28.27
C LYS A 322 -22.65 21.14 -29.37
N ALA A 323 -23.49 20.12 -29.15
CA ALA A 323 -24.49 19.71 -30.14
C ALA A 323 -25.23 20.97 -30.57
N LYS A 324 -25.22 21.27 -31.86
CA LYS A 324 -25.88 22.46 -32.40
C LYS A 324 -27.37 22.27 -32.12
N ILE A 325 -27.87 22.84 -31.03
CA ILE A 325 -29.29 22.82 -30.70
C ILE A 325 -29.95 23.63 -31.83
N VAL A 326 -30.53 22.94 -32.79
CA VAL A 326 -31.29 23.56 -33.87
C VAL A 326 -32.50 24.22 -33.21
N SER A 327 -32.65 25.53 -33.38
CA SER A 327 -33.80 26.24 -32.82
C SER A 327 -35.09 25.64 -33.39
N ARG A 328 -36.15 25.66 -32.58
CA ARG A 328 -37.46 25.11 -32.98
C ARG A 328 -37.93 25.66 -34.32
N GLU A 329 -37.77 26.97 -34.54
CA GLU A 329 -38.07 27.66 -35.81
C GLU A 329 -37.30 27.08 -37.02
N LYS A 330 -36.05 26.66 -36.84
CA LYS A 330 -35.24 26.04 -37.91
C LYS A 330 -35.67 24.60 -38.18
N MET A 331 -36.16 23.88 -37.18
CA MET A 331 -36.76 22.56 -37.38
C MET A 331 -38.10 22.69 -38.08
N ASP A 332 -38.95 23.62 -37.65
CA ASP A 332 -40.27 23.85 -38.24
C ASP A 332 -40.17 24.26 -39.71
N SER A 333 -39.28 25.21 -40.05
CA SER A 333 -39.02 25.59 -41.45
C SER A 333 -38.40 24.47 -42.31
N PHE A 334 -37.66 23.53 -41.70
CA PHE A 334 -37.19 22.34 -42.40
C PHE A 334 -38.33 21.37 -42.68
N TYR A 335 -39.23 21.14 -41.71
CA TYR A 335 -40.41 20.30 -41.89
C TYR A 335 -41.37 20.86 -42.92
N GLU A 336 -41.60 22.17 -42.94
CA GLU A 336 -42.41 22.85 -43.96
C GLU A 336 -41.84 22.60 -45.36
N ARG A 337 -40.52 22.80 -45.55
CA ARG A 337 -39.85 22.52 -46.82
C ARG A 337 -39.95 21.05 -47.22
N LEU A 338 -39.88 20.12 -46.27
CA LEU A 338 -40.03 18.69 -46.50
C LEU A 338 -41.46 18.34 -46.95
N GLN A 339 -42.47 18.95 -46.32
CA GLN A 339 -43.87 18.79 -46.70
C GLN A 339 -44.14 19.37 -48.10
N GLU A 340 -43.60 20.54 -48.41
CA GLU A 340 -43.70 21.13 -49.75
C GLU A 340 -43.04 20.24 -50.81
N ASP A 341 -41.86 19.69 -50.56
CA ASP A 341 -41.17 18.82 -51.52
C ASP A 341 -41.92 17.50 -51.73
N THR A 342 -42.47 16.91 -50.67
CA THR A 342 -43.31 15.71 -50.79
C THR A 342 -44.61 15.97 -51.53
N GLN A 343 -45.25 17.12 -51.32
CA GLN A 343 -46.43 17.53 -52.09
C GLN A 343 -46.09 17.76 -53.57
N ARG A 344 -44.95 18.41 -53.88
CA ARG A 344 -44.48 18.60 -55.27
C ARG A 344 -44.23 17.27 -55.97
N ARG A 345 -43.60 16.31 -55.29
CA ARG A 345 -43.37 14.96 -55.84
C ARG A 345 -44.69 14.23 -56.10
N ARG A 346 -45.67 14.33 -55.21
CA ARG A 346 -47.00 13.74 -55.43
C ARG A 346 -47.72 14.37 -56.63
N ALA A 347 -47.73 15.70 -56.71
CA ALA A 347 -48.34 16.41 -57.85
C ALA A 347 -47.66 16.05 -59.18
N ALA A 348 -46.32 15.92 -59.20
CA ALA A 348 -45.59 15.48 -60.38
C ALA A 348 -45.94 14.04 -60.79
N LEU A 349 -46.10 13.12 -59.82
CA LEU A 349 -46.54 11.75 -60.08
C LEU A 349 -47.97 11.69 -60.61
N GLU A 350 -48.90 12.43 -60.01
CA GLU A 350 -50.29 12.51 -60.49
C GLU A 350 -50.37 13.10 -61.90
N LYS A 351 -49.59 14.16 -62.19
CA LYS A 351 -49.50 14.73 -63.53
C LYS A 351 -48.98 13.71 -64.54
N ALA A 352 -47.91 12.98 -64.20
CA ALA A 352 -47.36 11.94 -65.07
C ALA A 352 -48.36 10.79 -65.29
N MET A 353 -49.12 10.40 -64.26
CA MET A 353 -50.18 9.40 -64.36
C MET A 353 -51.32 9.87 -65.26
N ASN A 354 -51.76 11.13 -65.11
CA ASN A 354 -52.80 11.72 -65.94
C ASN A 354 -52.36 11.87 -67.41
N GLU A 355 -51.12 12.29 -67.65
CA GLU A 355 -50.54 12.33 -69.01
C GLU A 355 -50.46 10.93 -69.64
N ARG A 356 -50.12 9.91 -68.83
CA ARG A 356 -50.12 8.52 -69.28
C ARG A 356 -51.53 8.03 -69.62
N MET A 357 -52.52 8.25 -68.75
CA MET A 357 -53.91 7.89 -69.02
C MET A 357 -54.48 8.66 -70.22
N ALA A 358 -54.12 9.93 -70.40
CA ALA A 358 -54.51 10.71 -71.57
C ALA A 358 -53.92 10.13 -72.86
N LYS A 359 -52.62 9.78 -72.86
CA LYS A 359 -51.98 9.09 -74.00
C LYS A 359 -52.61 7.73 -74.28
N GLU A 360 -52.85 6.91 -73.26
CA GLU A 360 -53.53 5.62 -73.40
C GLU A 360 -54.95 5.81 -73.99
N SER A 361 -55.71 6.81 -73.53
CA SER A 361 -57.02 7.13 -74.10
C SER A 361 -56.96 7.59 -75.56
N GLN A 362 -55.92 8.34 -75.94
CA GLN A 362 -55.71 8.80 -77.32
C GLN A 362 -55.33 7.63 -78.23
N ILE A 363 -54.51 6.69 -77.75
CA ILE A 363 -54.15 5.44 -78.45
C ILE A 363 -55.38 4.56 -78.65
N VAL A 364 -56.23 4.42 -77.64
CA VAL A 364 -57.49 3.66 -77.77
C VAL A 364 -58.41 4.32 -78.80
N LYS A 365 -58.58 5.65 -78.74
CA LYS A 365 -59.39 6.39 -79.72
C LYS A 365 -58.84 6.27 -81.15
N SER A 366 -57.54 6.42 -81.36
CA SER A 366 -56.93 6.25 -82.69
C SER A 366 -57.02 4.80 -83.18
N SER A 367 -56.83 3.81 -82.30
CA SER A 367 -57.01 2.39 -82.61
C SER A 367 -58.46 2.06 -83.04
N THR A 368 -59.47 2.63 -82.37
CA THR A 368 -60.87 2.45 -82.78
C THR A 368 -61.20 3.04 -84.16
N MET A 369 -60.57 4.16 -84.55
CA MET A 369 -60.76 4.75 -85.88
C MET A 369 -60.13 3.91 -87.01
N PHE A 370 -58.96 3.29 -86.77
CA PHE A 370 -58.35 2.37 -87.73
C PHE A 370 -59.13 1.05 -87.90
N SER A 371 -59.93 0.65 -86.90
CA SER A 371 -60.79 -0.56 -87.01
C SER A 371 -62.09 -0.35 -87.78
N LYS A 372 -62.55 0.91 -87.94
CA LYS A 372 -63.79 1.25 -88.65
C LYS A 372 -63.61 1.54 -90.15
N SER A 373 -62.39 1.47 -90.68
CA SER A 373 -62.09 1.69 -92.11
C SER A 373 -61.94 0.39 -92.93
N LYS A 374 -62.53 -0.71 -92.48
CA LYS A 374 -62.65 -1.96 -93.26
C LYS A 374 -64.09 -2.21 -93.65
#